data_AF-A0AAE2SB36-F1
#
_entry.id   AF-A0AAE2SB36-F1
#
_cell.length_a   1.000
_cell.length_b   1.000
_cell.length_c   1.000
_cell.angle_alpha   90.00
_cell.angle_beta   90.00
_cell.angle_gamma   90.00
#
_symmetry.space_group_name_H-M   'P 1'
#
loop_
_entity.id
_entity.type
_entity.pdbx_description
1 polymer ?
#
loop_
_entity_poly.entity_id
_entity_poly.type
_entity_poly.pdbx_seq_one_letter_code
_entity_poly.pdbx_strand_id
1 'polypeptide(L)'
;MNKETWISPEQARDALESGNGKGVRIAILDSGVETSHPQLKNLTLSDDVIIQSRGGVIEAVEGSGEDVFGHGSAVADIIHRHAPDAEIGSFRVLGHFKESRAAVIREGVKSAARKGYDIIQCSFGAPARAQDAAIYKAWLDALYLRSVHVVAAGSNSGFHTAEWPAHFPTVIAVGADPNDGDSIQLRRGSLVEFATRGRESSAAWLGGSSKEVIGSSFAAPRVTAMLARILSVFPGLHPLHAKSLLRQIAEERAEN
;
A
#
# COMPACT_ATOMS: atom_id res chain seq x y z
N MET A 1 -19.42 -17.21 -14.15
CA MET A 1 -18.32 -16.92 -15.10
C MET A 1 -18.58 -15.53 -15.67
N ASN A 2 -17.98 -14.51 -15.10
CA ASN A 2 -18.01 -13.18 -15.72
C ASN A 2 -17.15 -13.25 -16.99
N LYS A 3 -17.69 -12.74 -18.10
CA LYS A 3 -16.89 -12.46 -19.30
C LYS A 3 -15.72 -11.57 -18.84
N GLU A 4 -14.50 -12.06 -19.00
CA GLU A 4 -13.31 -11.21 -18.89
C GLU A 4 -13.38 -10.19 -20.02
N THR A 5 -14.05 -9.08 -19.75
CA THR A 5 -14.03 -7.92 -20.62
C THR A 5 -12.65 -7.31 -20.43
N TRP A 6 -11.78 -7.43 -21.43
CA TRP A 6 -10.49 -6.76 -21.44
C TRP A 6 -10.71 -5.27 -21.18
N ILE A 7 -10.05 -4.73 -20.16
CA ILE A 7 -10.11 -3.30 -19.79
C ILE A 7 -9.01 -2.59 -20.58
N SER A 8 -9.36 -1.53 -21.31
CA SER A 8 -8.36 -0.73 -22.03
C SER A 8 -7.66 0.27 -21.10
N PRO A 9 -6.45 0.77 -21.46
CA PRO A 9 -5.81 1.87 -20.73
C PRO A 9 -6.68 3.12 -20.62
N GLU A 10 -7.48 3.41 -21.65
CA GLU A 10 -8.44 4.52 -21.66
C GLU A 10 -9.52 4.32 -20.58
N GLN A 11 -10.16 3.14 -20.53
CA GLN A 11 -11.13 2.82 -19.49
C GLN A 11 -10.52 2.87 -18.08
N ALA A 12 -9.27 2.44 -17.93
CA ALA A 12 -8.56 2.54 -16.66
C ALA A 12 -8.25 4.00 -16.27
N ARG A 13 -7.98 4.89 -17.25
CA ARG A 13 -7.85 6.33 -17.00
C ARG A 13 -9.17 6.97 -16.61
N ASP A 14 -10.26 6.62 -17.30
CA ASP A 14 -11.60 7.09 -16.93
C ASP A 14 -11.95 6.66 -15.50
N ALA A 15 -11.56 5.46 -15.09
CA ALA A 15 -11.72 4.98 -13.71
C ALA A 15 -10.79 5.72 -12.71
N LEU A 16 -9.59 6.12 -13.13
CA LEU A 16 -8.73 7.02 -12.34
C LEU A 16 -9.29 8.44 -12.23
N GLU A 17 -10.30 8.83 -12.99
CA GLU A 17 -10.94 10.15 -12.85
C GLU A 17 -12.26 10.03 -12.07
N SER A 18 -13.10 9.07 -12.44
CA SER A 18 -14.45 8.85 -11.91
C SER A 18 -14.50 8.02 -10.62
N GLY A 19 -13.53 7.13 -10.40
CA GLY A 19 -13.46 6.26 -9.24
C GLY A 19 -13.02 7.01 -7.98
N ASN A 20 -13.57 6.64 -6.84
CA ASN A 20 -13.29 7.26 -5.54
C ASN A 20 -12.89 6.25 -4.44
N GLY A 21 -12.76 4.96 -4.79
CA GLY A 21 -12.39 3.89 -3.86
C GLY A 21 -13.57 3.16 -3.22
N LYS A 22 -14.81 3.56 -3.51
CA LYS A 22 -16.00 2.94 -2.92
C LYS A 22 -16.04 1.42 -3.09
N GLY A 23 -16.25 0.73 -1.97
CA GLY A 23 -16.35 -0.73 -1.92
C GLY A 23 -15.01 -1.47 -2.03
N VAL A 24 -13.88 -0.75 -2.05
CA VAL A 24 -12.54 -1.33 -2.04
C VAL A 24 -11.97 -1.27 -0.63
N ARG A 25 -11.50 -2.41 -0.14
CA ARG A 25 -10.92 -2.55 1.19
C ARG A 25 -9.39 -2.51 1.13
N ILE A 26 -8.79 -1.58 1.88
CA ILE A 26 -7.34 -1.35 1.94
C ILE A 26 -6.82 -1.62 3.35
N ALA A 27 -5.94 -2.61 3.49
CA ALA A 27 -5.27 -2.90 4.75
C ALA A 27 -3.92 -2.18 4.79
N ILE A 28 -3.78 -1.24 5.72
CA ILE A 28 -2.52 -0.55 5.99
C ILE A 28 -1.73 -1.38 7.01
N LEU A 29 -0.63 -1.99 6.57
CA LEU A 29 0.29 -2.69 7.46
C LEU A 29 1.41 -1.73 7.84
N ASP A 30 1.27 -1.06 8.99
CA ASP A 30 2.20 0.00 9.40
C ASP A 30 2.29 0.12 10.93
N SER A 31 2.58 1.31 11.46
CA SER A 31 2.69 1.61 12.90
C SER A 31 1.36 1.78 13.63
N GLY A 32 0.22 1.61 12.94
CA GLY A 32 -1.13 1.90 13.43
C GLY A 32 -1.71 3.18 12.79
N VAL A 33 -2.95 3.53 13.12
CA VAL A 33 -3.61 4.75 12.60
C VAL A 33 -4.30 5.50 13.74
N GLU A 34 -4.04 6.81 13.85
CA GLU A 34 -4.70 7.69 14.82
C GLU A 34 -5.94 8.36 14.19
N THR A 35 -7.10 7.72 14.26
CA THR A 35 -8.34 8.25 13.64
C THR A 35 -8.87 9.53 14.30
N SER A 36 -8.39 9.87 15.52
CA SER A 36 -8.69 11.16 16.16
C SER A 36 -8.00 12.35 15.51
N HIS A 37 -7.05 12.11 14.59
CA HIS A 37 -6.29 13.16 13.93
C HIS A 37 -7.19 14.07 13.06
N PRO A 38 -7.05 15.41 13.10
CA PRO A 38 -7.91 16.33 12.33
C PRO A 38 -7.91 16.11 10.81
N GLN A 39 -6.78 15.73 10.22
CA GLN A 39 -6.68 15.38 8.78
C GLN A 39 -7.40 14.06 8.42
N LEU A 40 -7.62 13.18 9.41
CA LEU A 40 -8.36 11.92 9.25
C LEU A 40 -9.81 12.05 9.72
N LYS A 41 -10.33 13.28 9.84
CA LYS A 41 -11.73 13.51 10.18
C LYS A 41 -12.63 12.72 9.23
N ASN A 42 -13.64 12.07 9.77
CA ASN A 42 -14.59 11.20 9.04
C ASN A 42 -14.02 9.87 8.53
N LEU A 43 -12.73 9.59 8.71
CA LEU A 43 -12.23 8.24 8.50
C LEU A 43 -12.67 7.35 9.67
N THR A 44 -13.44 6.31 9.37
CA THR A 44 -13.73 5.22 10.30
C THR A 44 -13.02 3.97 9.80
N LEU A 45 -12.21 3.35 10.66
CA LEU A 45 -11.54 2.11 10.30
C LEU A 45 -12.54 0.95 10.26
N SER A 46 -12.50 0.15 9.19
CA SER A 46 -13.28 -1.09 9.10
C SER A 46 -12.78 -2.14 10.10
N ASP A 47 -11.48 -2.13 10.37
CA ASP A 47 -10.80 -2.99 11.32
C ASP A 47 -9.62 -2.23 11.94
N ASP A 48 -9.41 -2.39 13.25
CA ASP A 48 -8.25 -1.86 13.96
C ASP A 48 -7.58 -2.98 14.74
N VAL A 49 -6.39 -3.38 14.30
CA VAL A 49 -5.73 -4.61 14.74
C VAL A 49 -4.29 -4.33 15.14
N ILE A 50 -3.85 -4.85 16.28
CA ILE A 50 -2.43 -4.99 16.61
C ILE A 50 -1.97 -6.44 16.40
N ILE A 51 -0.81 -6.61 15.78
CA ILE A 51 -0.13 -7.90 15.71
C ILE A 51 1.00 -7.92 16.72
N GLN A 52 0.85 -8.72 17.77
CA GLN A 52 1.79 -8.76 18.89
C GLN A 52 2.33 -10.16 19.14
N SER A 53 3.53 -10.23 19.74
CA SER A 53 4.13 -11.47 20.20
C SER A 53 4.03 -11.55 21.71
N ARG A 54 3.11 -12.38 22.23
CA ARG A 54 2.93 -12.61 23.67
C ARG A 54 3.30 -14.05 24.01
N GLY A 55 4.28 -14.23 24.91
CA GLY A 55 4.71 -15.57 25.35
C GLY A 55 5.25 -16.46 24.22
N GLY A 56 5.82 -15.87 23.16
CA GLY A 56 6.31 -16.60 21.97
C GLY A 56 5.22 -16.93 20.94
N VAL A 57 3.96 -16.59 21.20
CA VAL A 57 2.85 -16.75 20.27
C VAL A 57 2.57 -15.40 19.59
N ILE A 58 2.39 -15.43 18.27
CA ILE A 58 1.99 -14.25 17.50
C ILE A 58 0.48 -14.29 17.35
N GLU A 59 -0.18 -13.22 17.77
CA GLU A 59 -1.64 -13.08 17.75
C GLU A 59 -2.06 -11.74 17.16
N ALA A 60 -3.24 -11.73 16.55
CA ALA A 60 -3.93 -10.53 16.11
C ALA A 60 -4.98 -10.16 17.16
N VAL A 61 -4.94 -8.93 17.67
CA VAL A 61 -5.86 -8.43 18.70
C VAL A 61 -6.60 -7.22 18.15
N GLU A 62 -7.93 -7.25 18.24
CA GLU A 62 -8.83 -6.17 17.81
C GLU A 62 -8.86 -5.01 18.81
N GLY A 63 -9.05 -3.78 18.32
CA GLY A 63 -9.30 -2.57 19.12
C GLY A 63 -8.09 -2.06 19.90
N SER A 64 -6.87 -2.20 19.37
CA SER A 64 -5.62 -1.80 20.03
C SER A 64 -4.52 -1.39 19.03
N GLY A 65 -4.88 -1.01 17.80
CA GLY A 65 -3.95 -0.67 16.72
C GLY A 65 -3.59 0.81 16.64
N GLU A 66 -3.64 1.53 17.77
CA GLU A 66 -3.22 2.94 17.87
C GLU A 66 -1.84 3.17 17.25
N ASP A 67 -1.70 4.27 16.50
CA ASP A 67 -0.43 4.64 15.90
C ASP A 67 0.60 4.98 16.98
N VAL A 68 1.73 4.28 16.97
CA VAL A 68 2.83 4.49 17.92
C VAL A 68 4.03 5.25 17.38
N PHE A 69 3.98 5.64 16.11
CA PHE A 69 5.06 6.37 15.46
C PHE A 69 4.60 7.59 14.67
N GLY A 70 3.43 7.53 14.04
CA GLY A 70 2.84 8.57 13.18
C GLY A 70 2.89 8.23 11.69
N HIS A 71 3.66 7.22 11.31
CA HIS A 71 3.89 6.88 9.90
C HIS A 71 2.66 6.23 9.27
N GLY A 72 1.98 5.32 9.98
CA GLY A 72 0.73 4.74 9.50
C GLY A 72 -0.39 5.77 9.36
N SER A 73 -0.47 6.77 10.26
CA SER A 73 -1.40 7.89 10.13
C SER A 73 -1.11 8.75 8.90
N ALA A 74 0.17 9.04 8.60
CA ALA A 74 0.58 9.73 7.37
C ALA A 74 0.19 8.94 6.11
N VAL A 75 0.39 7.62 6.12
CA VAL A 75 -0.01 6.72 5.02
C VAL A 75 -1.53 6.72 4.83
N ALA A 76 -2.29 6.62 5.93
CA ALA A 76 -3.75 6.66 5.91
C ALA A 76 -4.29 8.00 5.38
N ASP A 77 -3.68 9.13 5.77
CA ASP A 77 -4.05 10.47 5.30
C ASP A 77 -3.92 10.58 3.78
N ILE A 78 -2.80 10.11 3.22
CA ILE A 78 -2.59 10.11 1.77
C ILE A 78 -3.65 9.25 1.06
N ILE A 79 -3.91 8.04 1.55
CA ILE A 79 -4.91 7.15 0.93
C ILE A 79 -6.30 7.79 1.01
N HIS A 80 -6.70 8.29 2.18
CA HIS A 80 -8.01 8.88 2.40
C HIS A 80 -8.25 10.15 1.57
N ARG A 81 -7.22 10.97 1.33
CA ARG A 81 -7.33 12.14 0.44
C ARG A 81 -7.54 11.75 -1.03
N HIS A 82 -6.94 10.66 -1.48
CA HIS A 82 -6.92 10.28 -2.90
C HIS A 82 -7.96 9.20 -3.27
N ALA A 83 -8.47 8.43 -2.31
CA ALA A 83 -9.54 7.46 -2.45
C ALA A 83 -10.49 7.56 -1.24
N PRO A 84 -11.29 8.65 -1.14
CA PRO A 84 -12.01 9.01 0.09
C PRO A 84 -13.10 8.02 0.50
N ASP A 85 -13.64 7.23 -0.44
CA ASP A 85 -14.68 6.25 -0.17
C ASP A 85 -14.12 4.82 0.02
N ALA A 86 -12.79 4.66 0.01
CA ALA A 86 -12.17 3.38 0.32
C ALA A 86 -12.33 3.01 1.81
N GLU A 87 -12.55 1.72 2.04
CA GLU A 87 -12.65 1.15 3.38
C GLU A 87 -11.25 0.82 3.91
N ILE A 88 -10.77 1.58 4.89
CA ILE A 88 -9.41 1.42 5.42
C ILE A 88 -9.41 0.56 6.69
N GLY A 89 -8.52 -0.42 6.75
CA GLY A 89 -8.18 -1.15 7.98
C GLY A 89 -6.78 -0.83 8.46
N SER A 90 -6.61 -0.68 9.77
CA SER A 90 -5.32 -0.51 10.43
C SER A 90 -4.82 -1.87 10.94
N PHE A 91 -3.65 -2.31 10.46
CA PHE A 91 -2.97 -3.51 10.94
C PHE A 91 -1.59 -3.12 11.44
N ARG A 92 -1.50 -2.81 12.74
CA ARG A 92 -0.26 -2.42 13.37
C ARG A 92 0.70 -3.61 13.45
N VAL A 93 1.71 -3.56 12.59
CA VAL A 93 2.80 -4.55 12.50
C VAL A 93 4.16 -3.94 12.80
N LEU A 94 4.27 -2.61 12.85
CA LEU A 94 5.51 -1.88 13.15
C LEU A 94 5.46 -1.28 14.56
N GLY A 95 6.62 -1.27 15.23
CA GLY A 95 6.81 -0.69 16.56
C GLY A 95 7.13 0.80 16.56
N HIS A 96 7.55 1.28 17.74
CA HIS A 96 7.90 2.69 18.00
C HIS A 96 9.12 3.21 17.22
N PHE A 97 9.89 2.34 16.57
CA PHE A 97 11.04 2.67 15.74
C PHE A 97 10.85 2.18 14.29
N LYS A 98 9.60 1.89 13.88
CA LYS A 98 9.24 1.27 12.59
C LYS A 98 9.88 -0.10 12.34
N GLU A 99 10.23 -0.79 13.40
CA GLU A 99 10.80 -2.12 13.39
C GLU A 99 9.70 -3.19 13.41
N SER A 100 9.99 -4.34 12.81
CA SER A 100 9.10 -5.50 12.88
C SER A 100 9.87 -6.80 12.69
N ARG A 101 9.18 -7.90 12.96
CA ARG A 101 9.65 -9.26 12.67
C ARG A 101 8.86 -9.81 11.49
N ALA A 102 9.52 -10.54 10.60
CA ALA A 102 8.86 -11.11 9.42
C ALA A 102 7.64 -11.97 9.77
N ALA A 103 7.66 -12.64 10.93
CA ALA A 103 6.52 -13.44 11.41
C ALA A 103 5.31 -12.58 11.88
N VAL A 104 5.56 -11.36 12.39
CA VAL A 104 4.52 -10.37 12.73
C VAL A 104 3.89 -9.82 11.45
N ILE A 105 4.71 -9.39 10.48
CA ILE A 105 4.23 -8.95 9.16
C ILE A 105 3.37 -10.04 8.52
N ARG A 106 3.84 -11.29 8.52
CA ARG A 106 3.10 -12.43 7.96
C ARG A 106 1.75 -12.63 8.63
N GLU A 107 1.64 -12.51 9.96
CA GLU A 107 0.34 -12.65 10.62
C GLU A 107 -0.59 -11.46 10.36
N GLY A 108 -0.04 -10.24 10.25
CA GLY A 108 -0.80 -9.06 9.77
C GLY A 108 -1.39 -9.29 8.38
N VAL A 109 -0.57 -9.75 7.43
CA VAL A 109 -1.03 -10.10 6.08
C VAL A 109 -2.12 -11.17 6.13
N LYS A 110 -1.94 -12.23 6.91
CA LYS A 110 -2.94 -13.29 7.05
C LYS A 110 -4.23 -12.78 7.68
N SER A 111 -4.15 -11.89 8.66
CA SER A 111 -5.32 -11.29 9.30
C SER A 111 -6.14 -10.47 8.30
N ALA A 112 -5.48 -9.56 7.57
CA ALA A 112 -6.10 -8.78 6.50
C ALA A 112 -6.69 -9.68 5.40
N ALA A 113 -5.95 -10.68 4.92
CA ALA A 113 -6.44 -11.59 3.89
C ALA A 113 -7.66 -12.40 4.32
N ARG A 114 -7.75 -12.83 5.60
CA ARG A 114 -8.93 -13.52 6.14
C ARG A 114 -10.14 -12.61 6.25
N LYS A 115 -9.91 -11.32 6.51
CA LYS A 115 -10.95 -10.30 6.58
C LYS A 115 -11.45 -9.87 5.20
N GLY A 116 -10.78 -10.23 4.11
CA GLY A 116 -11.25 -9.97 2.74
C GLY A 116 -10.85 -8.60 2.21
N TYR A 117 -9.64 -8.15 2.52
CA TYR A 117 -9.06 -6.93 1.96
C TYR A 117 -8.58 -7.13 0.51
N ASP A 118 -8.84 -6.14 -0.35
CA ASP A 118 -8.49 -6.16 -1.77
C ASP A 118 -7.05 -5.70 -2.04
N ILE A 119 -6.55 -4.78 -1.19
CA ILE A 119 -5.21 -4.21 -1.28
C ILE A 119 -4.52 -4.33 0.08
N ILE A 120 -3.32 -4.90 0.09
CA ILE A 120 -2.36 -4.84 1.20
C ILE A 120 -1.35 -3.73 0.89
N GLN A 121 -1.34 -2.70 1.73
CA GLN A 121 -0.45 -1.57 1.62
C GLN A 121 0.73 -1.73 2.60
N CYS A 122 1.94 -1.67 2.06
CA CYS A 122 3.18 -1.86 2.81
C CYS A 122 4.15 -0.69 2.59
N SER A 123 4.11 0.35 3.43
CA SER A 123 5.07 1.46 3.38
C SER A 123 6.39 1.18 4.10
N PHE A 124 6.85 -0.07 4.11
CA PHE A 124 8.08 -0.52 4.73
C PHE A 124 8.90 -1.42 3.79
N GLY A 125 10.18 -1.58 4.11
CA GLY A 125 11.09 -2.46 3.40
C GLY A 125 12.06 -3.13 4.36
N ALA A 126 12.48 -4.35 4.03
CA ALA A 126 13.56 -5.06 4.71
C ALA A 126 14.68 -5.39 3.70
N PRO A 127 15.97 -5.43 4.10
CA PRO A 127 17.05 -5.82 3.21
C PRO A 127 16.75 -7.14 2.48
N ALA A 128 16.91 -7.18 1.16
CA ALA A 128 16.56 -8.34 0.34
C ALA A 128 17.57 -9.50 0.44
N ARG A 129 17.73 -10.06 1.65
CA ARG A 129 18.59 -11.23 1.86
C ARG A 129 17.92 -12.47 1.27
N ALA A 130 18.69 -13.26 0.52
CA ALA A 130 18.18 -14.44 -0.19
C ALA A 130 17.53 -15.46 0.76
N GLN A 131 18.09 -15.66 1.95
CA GLN A 131 17.56 -16.57 2.98
C GLN A 131 16.16 -16.18 3.50
N ASP A 132 15.80 -14.89 3.42
CA ASP A 132 14.51 -14.38 3.90
C ASP A 132 13.45 -14.38 2.79
N ALA A 133 13.83 -14.57 1.52
CA ALA A 133 12.93 -14.46 0.37
C ALA A 133 11.73 -15.41 0.47
N ALA A 134 11.94 -16.65 0.96
CA ALA A 134 10.88 -17.63 1.12
C ALA A 134 9.79 -17.18 2.11
N ILE A 135 10.15 -16.37 3.11
CA ILE A 135 9.22 -15.84 4.11
C ILE A 135 8.20 -14.90 3.44
N TYR A 136 8.69 -14.05 2.52
CA TYR A 136 7.87 -13.10 1.78
C TYR A 136 7.10 -13.75 0.63
N LYS A 137 7.79 -14.59 -0.15
CA LYS A 137 7.22 -15.24 -1.33
C LYS A 137 5.96 -16.04 -1.00
N ALA A 138 5.97 -16.79 0.11
CA ALA A 138 4.87 -17.69 0.46
C ALA A 138 3.52 -16.96 0.62
N TRP A 139 3.50 -15.80 1.30
CA TRP A 139 2.25 -15.05 1.46
C TRP A 139 1.94 -14.20 0.22
N LEU A 140 2.95 -13.68 -0.49
CA LEU A 140 2.75 -12.94 -1.74
C LEU A 140 2.07 -13.79 -2.82
N ASP A 141 2.54 -15.03 -3.02
CA ASP A 141 1.92 -15.96 -3.96
C ASP A 141 0.48 -16.30 -3.54
N ALA A 142 0.25 -16.50 -2.23
CA ALA A 142 -1.09 -16.82 -1.71
C ALA A 142 -2.09 -15.66 -1.90
N LEU A 143 -1.65 -14.41 -1.73
CA LEU A 143 -2.46 -13.22 -2.01
C LEU A 143 -2.74 -13.09 -3.52
N TYR A 144 -1.72 -13.26 -4.35
CA TYR A 144 -1.84 -13.18 -5.80
C TYR A 144 -2.87 -14.18 -6.35
N LEU A 145 -2.82 -15.44 -5.89
CA LEU A 145 -3.79 -16.48 -6.27
C LEU A 145 -5.23 -16.19 -5.80
N ARG A 146 -5.40 -15.30 -4.82
CA ARG A 146 -6.70 -14.85 -4.30
C ARG A 146 -7.14 -13.50 -4.88
N SER A 147 -6.42 -13.00 -5.89
CA SER A 147 -6.65 -11.67 -6.49
C SER A 147 -6.49 -10.51 -5.50
N VAL A 148 -5.70 -10.68 -4.45
CA VAL A 148 -5.37 -9.61 -3.50
C VAL A 148 -4.10 -8.89 -3.98
N HIS A 149 -4.17 -7.57 -4.06
CA HIS A 149 -3.08 -6.72 -4.52
C HIS A 149 -2.12 -6.41 -3.38
N VAL A 150 -0.84 -6.24 -3.72
CA VAL A 150 0.16 -5.75 -2.77
C VAL A 150 0.84 -4.54 -3.39
N VAL A 151 0.78 -3.42 -2.68
CA VAL A 151 1.48 -2.19 -3.05
C VAL A 151 2.53 -1.92 -1.97
N ALA A 152 3.79 -1.79 -2.38
CA ALA A 152 4.89 -1.63 -1.44
C ALA A 152 5.83 -0.48 -1.80
N ALA A 153 6.35 0.19 -0.77
CA ALA A 153 7.41 1.17 -0.92
C ALA A 153 8.72 0.50 -1.36
N GLY A 154 9.34 1.02 -2.42
CA GLY A 154 10.69 0.64 -2.83
C GLY A 154 11.77 1.26 -1.93
N SER A 155 13.04 0.89 -2.14
CA SER A 155 14.13 1.43 -1.33
C SER A 155 14.34 2.93 -1.54
N ASN A 156 14.55 3.67 -0.45
CA ASN A 156 14.95 5.07 -0.50
C ASN A 156 16.45 5.25 -0.86
N SER A 157 17.22 4.16 -0.93
CA SER A 157 18.61 4.18 -1.42
C SER A 157 18.71 4.07 -2.95
N GLY A 158 17.57 3.99 -3.64
CA GLY A 158 17.48 4.01 -5.10
C GLY A 158 16.72 2.82 -5.67
N PHE A 159 16.24 2.99 -6.90
CA PHE A 159 15.34 2.04 -7.58
C PHE A 159 15.94 0.64 -7.79
N HIS A 160 17.27 0.49 -7.81
CA HIS A 160 17.94 -0.81 -7.98
C HIS A 160 18.31 -1.48 -6.64
N THR A 161 18.08 -0.81 -5.51
CA THR A 161 18.32 -1.39 -4.19
C THR A 161 17.13 -2.28 -3.82
N ALA A 162 17.40 -3.58 -3.72
CA ALA A 162 16.38 -4.57 -3.45
C ALA A 162 15.96 -4.58 -1.97
N GLU A 163 14.66 -4.46 -1.73
CA GLU A 163 14.04 -4.61 -0.41
C GLU A 163 12.77 -5.48 -0.51
N TRP A 164 12.54 -6.30 0.51
CA TRP A 164 11.31 -7.09 0.66
C TRP A 164 10.22 -6.27 1.36
N PRO A 165 8.94 -6.33 0.90
CA PRO A 165 8.42 -7.16 -0.19
C PRO A 165 8.47 -6.51 -1.59
N ALA A 166 8.90 -5.25 -1.73
CA ALA A 166 8.83 -4.51 -2.99
C ALA A 166 9.53 -5.20 -4.17
N HIS A 167 10.63 -5.92 -3.93
CA HIS A 167 11.42 -6.56 -4.99
C HIS A 167 10.85 -7.91 -5.48
N PHE A 168 9.52 -8.09 -5.49
CA PHE A 168 8.86 -9.26 -6.09
C PHE A 168 8.02 -8.86 -7.32
N PRO A 169 8.02 -9.66 -8.41
CA PRO A 169 7.27 -9.32 -9.62
C PRO A 169 5.76 -9.16 -9.43
N THR A 170 5.18 -9.85 -8.45
CA THR A 170 3.75 -9.79 -8.11
C THR A 170 3.37 -8.54 -7.30
N VAL A 171 4.35 -7.77 -6.84
CA VAL A 171 4.14 -6.54 -6.05
C VAL A 171 4.14 -5.33 -6.97
N ILE A 172 3.23 -4.39 -6.71
CA ILE A 172 3.25 -3.05 -7.29
C ILE A 172 4.22 -2.23 -6.43
N ALA A 173 5.47 -2.16 -6.87
CA ALA A 173 6.54 -1.53 -6.12
C ALA A 173 6.77 -0.07 -6.57
N VAL A 174 6.81 0.83 -5.60
CA VAL A 174 6.72 2.27 -5.83
C VAL A 174 7.86 3.01 -5.14
N GLY A 175 8.70 3.70 -5.91
CA GLY A 175 9.70 4.62 -5.39
C GLY A 175 9.20 6.07 -5.34
N ALA A 176 9.94 6.94 -4.64
CA ALA A 176 9.72 8.38 -4.73
C ALA A 176 10.30 8.91 -6.05
N ASP A 177 9.52 9.69 -6.79
CA ASP A 177 10.00 10.39 -7.97
C ASP A 177 10.97 11.51 -7.56
N PRO A 178 12.23 11.53 -8.04
CA PRO A 178 13.18 12.61 -7.73
C PRO A 178 12.71 14.00 -8.18
N ASN A 179 11.84 14.06 -9.20
CA ASN A 179 11.25 15.30 -9.70
C ASN A 179 9.95 15.69 -8.96
N ASP A 180 9.50 14.85 -8.02
CA ASP A 180 8.31 15.06 -7.21
C ASP A 180 7.00 15.30 -8.01
N GLY A 181 6.88 14.63 -9.17
CA GLY A 181 5.70 14.71 -10.02
C GLY A 181 4.50 13.93 -9.48
N ASP A 182 3.30 14.52 -9.57
CA ASP A 182 2.05 13.86 -9.14
C ASP A 182 1.62 12.70 -10.06
N SER A 183 2.11 12.67 -11.30
CA SER A 183 1.84 11.56 -12.22
C SER A 183 2.60 10.31 -11.81
N ILE A 184 2.01 9.15 -12.08
CA ILE A 184 2.74 7.88 -12.02
C ILE A 184 3.68 7.79 -13.24
N GLN A 185 4.93 7.41 -12.98
CA GLN A 185 5.97 7.24 -13.99
C GLN A 185 6.52 5.82 -13.94
N LEU A 186 7.02 5.36 -15.09
CA LEU A 186 7.67 4.06 -15.20
C LEU A 186 9.20 4.18 -15.10
N ARG A 187 9.81 3.29 -14.31
CA ARG A 187 11.25 3.05 -14.21
C ARG A 187 11.59 1.71 -14.84
N ARG A 188 12.10 1.75 -16.08
CA ARG A 188 12.50 0.54 -16.82
C ARG A 188 13.76 -0.09 -16.20
N GLY A 189 13.85 -1.41 -16.24
CA GLY A 189 15.04 -2.15 -15.77
C GLY A 189 15.13 -2.35 -14.25
N SER A 190 14.07 -2.07 -13.50
CA SER A 190 13.95 -2.41 -12.08
C SER A 190 12.62 -3.10 -11.78
N LEU A 191 12.57 -3.90 -10.71
CA LEU A 191 11.32 -4.38 -10.12
C LEU A 191 10.58 -3.31 -9.33
N VAL A 192 11.27 -2.26 -8.86
CA VAL A 192 10.64 -1.02 -8.38
C VAL A 192 10.33 -0.16 -9.61
N GLU A 193 9.28 -0.53 -10.32
CA GLU A 193 9.02 0.02 -11.66
C GLU A 193 8.13 1.25 -11.65
N PHE A 194 7.46 1.60 -10.55
CA PHE A 194 6.65 2.82 -10.46
C PHE A 194 7.34 3.90 -9.64
N ALA A 195 7.13 5.16 -10.04
CA ALA A 195 7.53 6.32 -9.27
C ALA A 195 6.42 7.39 -9.31
N THR A 196 6.20 8.08 -8.20
CA THR A 196 5.34 9.27 -8.11
C THR A 196 5.79 10.14 -6.95
N ARG A 197 5.18 11.30 -6.74
CA ARG A 197 5.43 12.21 -5.62
C ARG A 197 5.55 11.43 -4.33
N GLY A 198 6.69 11.59 -3.67
CA GLY A 198 6.98 10.99 -2.37
C GLY A 198 7.05 12.02 -1.25
N ARG A 199 6.82 13.30 -1.57
CA ARG A 199 6.83 14.41 -0.61
C ARG A 199 5.40 14.82 -0.24
N GLU A 200 5.15 14.98 1.05
CA GLU A 200 4.00 15.72 1.56
C GLU A 200 4.52 16.83 2.46
N SER A 201 4.09 18.08 2.20
CA SER A 201 4.43 19.22 3.06
C SER A 201 3.74 19.16 4.42
N SER A 202 2.63 18.44 4.51
CA SER A 202 1.82 18.30 5.72
C SER A 202 1.06 16.98 5.74
N ALA A 203 1.72 15.90 6.16
CA ALA A 203 1.06 14.63 6.44
C ALA A 203 0.63 14.54 7.92
N ALA A 204 -0.44 13.81 8.19
CA ALA A 204 -0.88 13.50 9.56
C ALA A 204 0.22 12.80 10.36
N TRP A 205 0.37 13.16 11.63
CA TRP A 205 1.36 12.61 12.56
C TRP A 205 0.78 12.51 13.97
N LEU A 206 1.54 11.93 14.90
CA LEU A 206 1.06 11.65 16.26
C LEU A 206 0.54 12.90 17.00
N GLY A 207 -0.50 12.69 17.80
CA GLY A 207 -1.04 13.69 18.73
C GLY A 207 -1.71 14.86 18.03
N GLY A 208 -2.31 14.63 16.86
CA GLY A 208 -2.95 15.67 16.06
C GLY A 208 -1.97 16.62 15.34
N SER A 209 -0.69 16.30 15.29
CA SER A 209 0.34 17.14 14.66
C SER A 209 0.53 16.80 13.17
N SER A 210 1.07 17.74 12.39
CA SER A 210 1.46 17.47 11.00
C SER A 210 2.97 17.46 10.83
N LYS A 211 3.47 16.70 9.86
CA LYS A 211 4.90 16.59 9.56
C LYS A 211 5.18 16.64 8.07
N GLU A 212 6.22 17.36 7.67
CA GLU A 212 6.79 17.22 6.31
C GLU A 212 7.48 15.86 6.20
N VAL A 213 7.11 15.10 5.18
CA VAL A 213 7.60 13.74 4.98
C VAL A 213 8.04 13.54 3.54
N ILE A 214 9.10 12.77 3.35
CA ILE A 214 9.70 12.47 2.04
C ILE A 214 10.11 11.00 2.00
N GLY A 215 9.73 10.30 0.93
CA GLY A 215 10.19 8.94 0.66
C GLY A 215 9.18 8.08 -0.11
N SER A 216 9.64 6.91 -0.53
CA SER A 216 8.80 5.89 -1.19
C SER A 216 7.61 5.46 -0.32
N SER A 217 7.75 5.53 1.00
CA SER A 217 6.68 5.29 1.97
C SER A 217 5.47 6.20 1.80
N PHE A 218 5.61 7.36 1.14
CA PHE A 218 4.52 8.30 0.86
C PHE A 218 4.13 8.32 -0.62
N ALA A 219 4.97 7.77 -1.50
CA ALA A 219 4.63 7.50 -2.90
C ALA A 219 3.74 6.24 -3.04
N ALA A 220 4.05 5.17 -2.31
CA ALA A 220 3.28 3.92 -2.32
C ALA A 220 1.78 4.10 -1.98
N PRO A 221 1.37 4.87 -0.95
CA PRO A 221 -0.04 5.12 -0.67
C PRO A 221 -0.77 5.88 -1.79
N ARG A 222 -0.08 6.74 -2.56
CA ARG A 222 -0.68 7.40 -3.73
C ARG A 222 -1.05 6.40 -4.82
N VAL A 223 -0.15 5.47 -5.13
CA VAL A 223 -0.44 4.38 -6.08
C VAL A 223 -1.48 3.41 -5.53
N THR A 224 -1.50 3.20 -4.21
CA THR A 224 -2.56 2.42 -3.54
C THR A 224 -3.93 3.05 -3.75
N ALA A 225 -4.05 4.38 -3.58
CA ALA A 225 -5.29 5.10 -3.86
C ALA A 225 -5.65 5.07 -5.36
N MET A 226 -4.69 5.23 -6.26
CA MET A 226 -4.93 5.07 -7.72
C MET A 226 -5.51 3.69 -8.04
N LEU A 227 -4.91 2.63 -7.48
CA LEU A 227 -5.40 1.26 -7.65
C LEU A 227 -6.81 1.12 -7.07
N ALA A 228 -7.09 1.67 -5.89
CA ALA A 228 -8.42 1.61 -5.29
C ALA A 228 -9.49 2.30 -6.16
N ARG A 229 -9.17 3.42 -6.82
CA ARG A 229 -10.09 4.09 -7.75
C ARG A 229 -10.40 3.20 -8.95
N ILE A 230 -9.39 2.55 -9.54
CA ILE A 230 -9.58 1.57 -10.62
C ILE A 230 -10.46 0.41 -10.15
N LEU A 231 -10.16 -0.18 -8.99
CA LEU A 231 -10.91 -1.32 -8.44
C LEU A 231 -12.35 -0.96 -8.05
N SER A 232 -12.63 0.30 -7.71
CA SER A 232 -14.00 0.75 -7.41
C SER A 232 -14.92 0.75 -8.64
N VAL A 233 -14.33 0.91 -9.84
CA VAL A 233 -15.05 0.83 -11.13
C VAL A 233 -15.00 -0.58 -11.70
N PHE A 234 -13.90 -1.30 -11.48
CA PHE A 234 -13.69 -2.67 -11.96
C PHE A 234 -13.42 -3.64 -10.78
N PRO A 235 -14.44 -3.99 -9.99
CA PRO A 235 -14.27 -4.91 -8.86
C PRO A 235 -13.76 -6.28 -9.30
N GLY A 236 -12.83 -6.84 -8.53
CA GLY A 236 -12.25 -8.17 -8.80
C GLY A 236 -11.23 -8.22 -9.92
N LEU A 237 -10.73 -7.07 -10.40
CA LEU A 237 -9.62 -7.02 -11.35
C LEU A 237 -8.39 -7.73 -10.77
N HIS A 238 -7.88 -8.73 -11.48
CA HIS A 238 -6.74 -9.52 -11.00
C HIS A 238 -5.44 -8.68 -10.96
N PRO A 239 -4.53 -8.89 -9.99
CA PRO A 239 -3.28 -8.13 -9.84
C PRO A 239 -2.42 -8.05 -11.12
N LEU A 240 -2.41 -9.11 -11.93
CA LEU A 240 -1.75 -9.11 -13.24
C LEU A 240 -2.26 -7.96 -14.13
N HIS A 241 -3.58 -7.90 -14.32
CA HIS A 241 -4.21 -6.92 -15.21
C HIS A 241 -4.11 -5.51 -14.63
N ALA A 242 -4.33 -5.35 -13.32
CA ALA A 242 -4.20 -4.05 -12.65
C ALA A 242 -2.79 -3.47 -12.81
N LYS A 243 -1.75 -4.30 -12.59
CA LYS A 243 -0.35 -3.88 -12.74
C LYS A 243 -0.01 -3.56 -14.19
N SER A 244 -0.49 -4.34 -15.16
CA SER A 244 -0.32 -4.05 -16.59
C SER A 244 -1.01 -2.76 -17.04
N LEU A 245 -2.16 -2.41 -16.46
CA LEU A 245 -2.84 -1.14 -16.75
C LEU A 245 -2.07 0.05 -16.16
N LEU A 246 -1.66 -0.03 -14.89
CA LEU A 246 -0.83 1.01 -14.28
C LEU A 246 0.46 1.27 -15.08
N ARG A 247 1.07 0.20 -15.61
CA ARG A 247 2.24 0.30 -16.47
C ARG A 247 1.95 1.05 -17.77
N GLN A 248 0.88 0.71 -18.49
CA GLN A 248 0.50 1.40 -19.74
C GLN A 248 0.18 2.89 -19.47
N ILE A 249 -0.54 3.19 -18.40
CA ILE A 249 -0.83 4.56 -17.97
C ILE A 249 0.46 5.35 -17.69
N ALA A 250 1.46 4.71 -17.07
CA ALA A 250 2.73 5.33 -16.76
C ALA A 250 3.64 5.51 -18.00
N GLU A 251 3.56 4.62 -19.00
CA GLU A 251 4.33 4.70 -20.25
C GLU A 251 3.83 5.84 -21.15
N GLU A 252 2.53 5.96 -21.37
CA GLU A 252 1.96 7.00 -22.23
C GLU A 252 2.21 8.43 -21.70
N ARG A 253 2.37 8.58 -20.37
CA ARG A 253 2.71 9.88 -19.77
C ARG A 253 4.19 10.25 -19.88
N ALA A 254 5.07 9.32 -20.19
CA ALA A 254 6.48 9.61 -20.45
C ALA A 254 6.73 10.10 -21.88
N GLU A 255 5.75 9.90 -22.78
CA GLU A 255 5.82 10.26 -24.21
C GLU A 255 5.15 11.60 -24.53
N ASN A 256 4.45 12.21 -23.56
CA ASN A 256 3.82 13.53 -23.63
C ASN A 256 4.60 14.56 -22.79
#